data_AF-A0A246BNV7-F1
#
_entry.id   AF-A0A246BNV7-F1
#
_cell.length_a   1.000
_cell.length_b   1.000
_cell.length_c   1.000
_cell.angle_alpha   90.00
_cell.angle_beta   90.00
_cell.angle_gamma   90.00
#
_symmetry.space_group_name_H-M   'P 1'
#
loop_
_entity.id
_entity.type
_entity.pdbx_description
1 polymer ?
#
loop_
_entity_poly.entity_id
_entity_poly.type
_entity_poly.pdbx_seq_one_letter_code
_entity_poly.pdbx_strand_id
1 'polypeptide(L)'
;MELIRLIHNVRFDTPLGILLSTPLTVACLILTVWSLVPAIRGRVDNPFLIWVRLTWVTLLLPGVTGILLALGGQKVASATDAGGGVTRYGFPPDPSRNGEHWMYVAFVLLSMYIIEMLSRGRWVDPRVGLRLLPLVAFFMYGCAFMIGRVAVFPGSTPGT
;
A
#
# COMPACT_ATOMS: atom_id res chain seq x y z
N MET A 1 -7.88 19.40 9.89
CA MET A 1 -8.16 18.48 8.76
C MET A 1 -7.15 18.60 7.62
N GLU A 2 -6.67 19.79 7.26
CA GLU A 2 -5.69 19.95 6.17
C GLU A 2 -4.36 19.23 6.39
N LEU A 3 -3.76 19.31 7.58
CA LEU A 3 -2.51 18.59 7.87
C LEU A 3 -2.67 17.07 7.70
N ILE A 4 -3.79 16.51 8.15
CA ILE A 4 -4.11 15.07 8.00
C ILE A 4 -4.24 14.72 6.50
N ARG A 5 -4.91 15.57 5.72
CA ARG A 5 -5.01 15.38 4.26
C ARG A 5 -3.65 15.50 3.58
N LEU A 6 -2.80 16.43 3.98
CA LEU A 6 -1.46 16.61 3.42
C LEU A 6 -0.63 15.34 3.63
N ILE A 7 -0.61 14.83 4.86
CA ILE A 7 0.10 13.61 5.22
C ILE A 7 -0.44 12.39 4.47
N HIS A 8 -1.78 12.26 4.38
CA HIS A 8 -2.41 11.12 3.71
C HIS A 8 -2.20 11.13 2.19
N ASN A 9 -2.17 12.30 1.55
CA ASN A 9 -2.08 12.45 0.10
C ASN A 9 -0.65 12.56 -0.43
N VAL A 10 0.38 12.24 0.36
CA VAL A 10 1.76 12.25 -0.13
C VAL A 10 1.90 11.25 -1.28
N ARG A 11 2.23 11.78 -2.46
CA ARG A 11 2.41 11.04 -3.70
C ARG A 11 3.60 11.57 -4.49
N PHE A 12 4.13 10.76 -5.40
CA PHE A 12 5.20 11.18 -6.30
C PHE A 12 4.63 11.45 -7.70
N ASP A 13 4.56 12.73 -8.08
CA ASP A 13 4.13 13.17 -9.40
C ASP A 13 5.30 13.17 -10.39
N THR A 14 5.73 11.95 -10.76
CA THR A 14 6.81 11.74 -11.73
C THR A 14 6.33 10.84 -12.88
N PRO A 15 7.03 10.79 -14.04
CA PRO A 15 6.69 9.86 -15.12
C PRO A 15 6.77 8.38 -14.70
N LEU A 16 7.64 8.06 -13.73
CA LEU A 16 7.71 6.75 -13.07
C LEU A 16 6.66 6.59 -11.96
N GLY A 17 5.90 7.65 -11.66
CA GLY A 17 4.91 7.75 -10.59
C GLY A 17 3.71 6.81 -10.77
N ILE A 18 3.56 6.16 -11.93
CA ILE A 18 2.66 5.02 -12.04
C ILE A 18 3.15 3.89 -11.13
N LEU A 19 4.43 3.50 -11.24
CA LEU A 19 5.03 2.39 -10.49
C LEU A 19 5.48 2.81 -9.09
N LEU A 20 5.80 4.09 -8.89
CA LEU A 20 6.30 4.65 -7.64
C LEU A 20 5.31 5.69 -7.10
N SER A 21 4.01 5.37 -7.08
CA SER A 21 2.95 6.35 -6.83
C SER A 21 2.98 6.97 -5.43
N THR A 22 3.42 6.22 -4.42
CA THR A 22 3.45 6.65 -3.02
C THR A 22 4.72 6.17 -2.30
N PRO A 23 5.08 6.77 -1.15
CA PRO A 23 6.16 6.25 -0.30
C PRO A 23 5.98 4.78 0.09
N LEU A 24 4.73 4.33 0.30
CA LEU A 24 4.41 2.93 0.56
C LEU A 24 4.78 2.05 -0.64
N THR A 25 4.36 2.43 -1.85
CA THR A 25 4.66 1.68 -3.08
C THR A 25 6.16 1.50 -3.28
N VAL A 26 6.94 2.57 -3.06
CA VAL A 26 8.42 2.53 -3.14
C VAL A 26 9.01 1.60 -2.08
N ALA A 27 8.56 1.71 -0.83
CA ALA A 27 9.03 0.86 0.26
C ALA A 27 8.75 -0.63 -0.02
N CYS A 28 7.55 -0.95 -0.51
CA CYS A 28 7.18 -2.31 -0.90
C CYS A 28 7.99 -2.83 -2.09
N LEU A 29 8.31 -1.98 -3.08
CA LEU A 29 9.16 -2.37 -4.21
C LEU A 29 10.58 -2.71 -3.75
N ILE A 30 11.18 -1.86 -2.91
CA ILE A 30 12.50 -2.13 -2.35
C ILE A 30 12.47 -3.40 -1.51
N LEU A 31 11.43 -3.61 -0.70
CA LEU A 31 11.27 -4.84 0.08
C LEU A 31 11.13 -6.07 -0.83
N THR A 32 10.42 -5.96 -1.96
CA THR A 32 10.28 -7.02 -2.96
C THR A 32 11.64 -7.44 -3.49
N VAL A 33 12.44 -6.48 -3.95
CA VAL A 33 13.79 -6.77 -4.47
C VAL A 33 14.70 -7.30 -3.36
N TRP A 34 14.72 -6.65 -2.19
CA TRP A 34 15.61 -7.00 -1.10
C TRP A 34 15.25 -8.35 -0.47
N SER A 35 13.98 -8.77 -0.49
CA SER A 35 13.54 -10.07 0.05
C SER A 35 14.22 -11.28 -0.62
N LEU A 36 14.78 -11.12 -1.82
CA LEU A 36 15.60 -12.14 -2.46
C LEU A 36 16.87 -12.46 -1.66
N VAL A 37 17.46 -11.47 -0.99
CA VAL A 37 18.68 -11.64 -0.20
C VAL A 37 18.50 -12.63 0.96
N PRO A 38 17.52 -12.47 1.88
CA PRO A 38 17.29 -13.45 2.92
C PRO A 38 16.78 -14.79 2.37
N ALA A 39 16.03 -14.79 1.26
CA ALA A 39 15.60 -16.03 0.61
C ALA A 39 16.77 -16.88 0.09
N ILE A 40 17.79 -16.24 -0.50
CA ILE A 40 19.00 -16.90 -1.02
C ILE A 40 19.95 -17.26 0.11
N ARG A 41 20.20 -16.33 1.04
CA ARG A 41 21.17 -16.52 2.13
C ARG A 41 20.65 -17.41 3.27
N GLY A 42 19.33 -17.60 3.37
CA GLY A 42 18.71 -18.37 4.45
C GLY A 42 18.84 -17.72 5.83
N ARG A 43 19.09 -16.40 5.89
CA ARG A 43 19.13 -15.62 7.13
C ARG A 43 18.65 -14.20 6.90
N VAL A 44 18.08 -13.58 7.93
CA VAL A 44 17.65 -12.19 7.91
C VAL A 44 18.65 -11.32 8.65
N ASP A 45 19.15 -10.29 7.98
CA ASP A 45 20.10 -9.35 8.56
C ASP A 45 19.38 -8.11 9.12
N ASN A 46 19.98 -7.42 10.10
CA ASN A 46 19.40 -6.23 10.73
C ASN A 46 18.96 -5.13 9.73
N PRO A 47 19.71 -4.82 8.65
CA PRO A 47 19.28 -3.83 7.67
C PRO A 47 17.94 -4.16 7.02
N PHE A 48 17.68 -5.44 6.72
CA PHE A 48 16.39 -5.87 6.18
C PHE A 48 15.26 -5.64 7.18
N LEU A 49 15.49 -5.96 8.47
CA LEU A 49 14.49 -5.72 9.52
C LEU A 49 14.21 -4.22 9.72
N ILE A 50 15.23 -3.37 9.64
CA ILE A 50 15.06 -1.91 9.67
C ILE A 50 14.16 -1.47 8.50
N TRP A 51 14.39 -2.00 7.30
CA TRP A 51 13.56 -1.67 6.15
C TRP A 51 12.11 -2.14 6.29
N VAL A 52 11.88 -3.32 6.88
CA VAL A 52 10.53 -3.80 7.24
C VAL A 52 9.86 -2.81 8.21
N ARG A 53 10.58 -2.26 9.19
CA ARG A 53 10.04 -1.23 10.11
C ARG A 53 9.71 0.07 9.39
N LEU A 54 10.56 0.52 8.47
CA LEU A 54 10.27 1.70 7.65
C LEU A 54 9.03 1.49 6.77
N THR A 55 8.85 0.28 6.23
CA THR A 55 7.66 -0.07 5.44
C THR A 55 6.39 -0.08 6.31
N TRP A 56 6.49 -0.51 7.57
CA TRP A 56 5.40 -0.34 8.56
C TRP A 56 5.04 1.14 8.74
N VAL A 57 6.02 2.03 8.86
CA VAL A 57 5.76 3.47 9.01
C VAL A 57 5.07 4.04 7.77
N THR A 58 5.53 3.69 6.57
CA THR A 58 4.92 4.17 5.32
C THR A 58 3.53 3.61 5.07
N LEU A 59 3.15 2.48 5.68
CA LEU A 59 1.79 1.95 5.68
C LEU A 59 0.90 2.61 6.74
N LEU A 60 1.36 2.63 7.99
CA LEU A 60 0.53 3.02 9.13
C LEU A 60 0.26 4.51 9.18
N LEU A 61 1.21 5.34 8.76
CA LEU A 61 1.03 6.79 8.76
C LEU A 61 -0.11 7.24 7.82
N PRO A 62 -0.14 6.86 6.53
CA PRO A 62 -1.30 7.12 5.67
C PRO A 62 -2.53 6.27 6.06
N GLY A 63 -2.36 5.07 6.61
CA GLY A 63 -3.48 4.22 7.06
C GLY A 63 -4.27 4.83 8.22
N VAL A 64 -3.59 5.29 9.28
CA VAL A 64 -4.21 5.95 10.43
C VAL A 64 -4.84 7.27 10.03
N THR A 65 -4.14 8.09 9.24
CA THR A 65 -4.73 9.34 8.73
C THR A 65 -5.93 9.08 7.83
N GLY A 66 -5.92 8.01 7.03
CA GLY A 66 -7.06 7.55 6.24
C GLY A 66 -8.27 7.14 7.10
N ILE A 67 -8.04 6.39 8.19
CA ILE A 67 -9.09 6.04 9.17
C ILE A 67 -9.70 7.31 9.77
N LEU A 68 -8.88 8.26 10.22
CA LEU A 68 -9.37 9.53 10.78
C LEU A 68 -10.20 10.33 9.78
N LEU A 69 -9.78 10.36 8.50
CA LEU A 69 -10.54 11.00 7.43
C LEU A 69 -11.88 10.27 7.18
N ALA A 70 -11.87 8.94 7.18
CA ALA A 70 -13.07 8.13 6.99
C ALA A 70 -14.09 8.28 8.13
N LEU A 71 -13.62 8.37 9.37
CA LEU A 71 -14.47 8.70 10.52
C LEU A 71 -15.10 10.10 10.41
N GLY A 72 -14.42 11.02 9.72
CA GLY A 72 -14.96 12.33 9.33
C GLY A 72 -15.82 12.32 8.06
N GLY A 73 -16.22 11.14 7.57
CA GLY A 73 -17.08 10.97 6.40
C GLY A 73 -16.38 11.10 5.03
N GLN A 74 -15.05 11.24 5.01
CA GLN A 74 -14.30 11.30 3.75
C GLN A 74 -14.17 9.91 3.12
N LYS A 75 -14.16 9.88 1.79
CA LYS A 75 -13.92 8.67 1.01
C LYS A 75 -12.68 8.87 0.14
N VAL A 76 -12.23 7.80 -0.50
CA VAL A 76 -11.17 7.88 -1.50
C VAL A 76 -11.58 8.85 -2.62
N ALA A 77 -10.61 9.60 -3.16
CA ALA A 77 -10.87 10.72 -4.06
C ALA A 77 -11.55 10.31 -5.39
N SER A 78 -11.26 9.12 -5.90
CA SER A 78 -11.91 8.54 -7.08
C SER A 78 -13.38 8.17 -6.86
N ALA A 79 -13.80 8.03 -5.60
CA ALA A 79 -15.17 7.65 -5.22
C ALA A 79 -16.05 8.85 -4.86
N THR A 80 -15.52 10.08 -4.99
CA THR A 80 -16.19 11.29 -4.52
C THR A 80 -16.20 12.35 -5.61
N ASP A 81 -17.35 12.94 -5.85
CA ASP A 81 -17.48 14.13 -6.70
C ASP A 81 -16.79 15.33 -6.01
N ALA A 82 -15.87 15.98 -6.71
CA ALA A 82 -15.21 17.20 -6.26
C ALA A 82 -15.97 18.46 -6.70
N GLY A 83 -17.07 18.30 -7.44
CA GLY A 83 -17.92 19.35 -8.00
C GLY A 83 -18.09 19.15 -9.51
N GLY A 84 -19.32 19.33 -9.99
CA GLY A 84 -19.62 19.27 -11.43
C GLY A 84 -19.68 17.85 -12.01
N GLY A 85 -19.88 16.82 -11.18
CA GLY A 85 -20.01 15.43 -11.63
C GLY A 85 -18.67 14.73 -11.91
N VAL A 86 -17.56 15.28 -11.41
CA VAL A 86 -16.21 14.75 -11.65
C VAL A 86 -15.38 14.73 -10.37
N THR A 87 -14.52 13.72 -10.25
CA THR A 87 -13.52 13.64 -9.19
C THR A 87 -12.49 14.78 -9.31
N ARG A 88 -11.67 14.98 -8.29
CA ARG A 88 -10.55 15.96 -8.34
C ARG A 88 -9.52 15.71 -9.44
N TYR A 89 -9.62 14.55 -10.11
CA TYR A 89 -8.74 14.13 -11.21
C TYR A 89 -9.41 14.22 -12.58
N GLY A 90 -10.63 14.76 -12.66
CA GLY A 90 -11.37 14.94 -13.92
C GLY A 90 -12.04 13.68 -14.46
N PHE A 91 -12.05 12.58 -13.69
CA PHE A 91 -12.75 11.34 -14.05
C PHE A 91 -14.15 11.29 -13.41
N PRO A 92 -15.11 10.54 -13.99
CA PRO A 92 -16.38 10.25 -13.32
C PRO A 92 -16.14 9.58 -11.96
N PRO A 93 -16.84 9.98 -10.89
CA PRO A 93 -16.77 9.32 -9.59
C PRO A 93 -17.21 7.86 -9.68
N ASP A 94 -16.54 6.98 -8.95
CA ASP A 94 -16.90 5.56 -8.85
C ASP A 94 -16.92 5.14 -7.38
N PRO A 95 -18.12 5.04 -6.75
CA PRO A 95 -18.25 4.69 -5.33
C PRO A 95 -17.62 3.34 -4.94
N SER A 96 -17.53 2.38 -5.88
CA SER A 96 -16.96 1.05 -5.61
C SER A 96 -15.47 1.13 -5.25
N ARG A 97 -14.76 2.13 -5.76
CA ARG A 97 -13.32 2.35 -5.49
C ARG A 97 -13.02 2.55 -4.01
N ASN A 98 -13.98 3.04 -3.23
CA ASN A 98 -13.79 3.18 -1.80
C ASN A 98 -13.63 1.82 -1.10
N GLY A 99 -14.46 0.84 -1.46
CA GLY A 99 -14.37 -0.52 -0.91
C GLY A 99 -13.09 -1.24 -1.37
N GLU A 100 -12.73 -1.10 -2.64
CA GLU A 100 -11.47 -1.66 -3.17
C GLU A 100 -10.25 -1.07 -2.47
N HIS A 101 -10.24 0.23 -2.20
CA HIS A 101 -9.15 0.88 -1.49
C HIS A 101 -8.93 0.24 -0.11
N TRP A 102 -10.00 0.04 0.66
CA TRP A 102 -9.94 -0.67 1.96
C TRP A 102 -9.44 -2.11 1.83
N MET A 103 -9.92 -2.83 0.82
CA MET A 103 -9.47 -4.21 0.56
C MET A 103 -7.97 -4.28 0.31
N TYR A 104 -7.42 -3.43 -0.57
CA TYR A 104 -5.99 -3.43 -0.84
C TYR A 104 -5.15 -2.99 0.36
N VAL A 105 -5.61 -2.01 1.15
CA VAL A 105 -4.96 -1.63 2.43
C VAL A 105 -4.92 -2.83 3.38
N ALA A 106 -6.01 -3.58 3.51
CA ALA A 106 -6.08 -4.78 4.35
C ALA A 106 -5.11 -5.88 3.85
N PHE A 107 -5.01 -6.09 2.54
CA PHE A 107 -4.04 -7.03 1.97
C PHE A 107 -2.59 -6.62 2.19
N VAL A 108 -2.26 -5.32 2.10
CA VAL A 108 -0.92 -4.84 2.44
C VAL A 108 -0.63 -5.07 3.94
N LEU A 109 -1.58 -4.76 4.82
CA LEU A 109 -1.45 -4.99 6.26
C LEU A 109 -1.22 -6.48 6.61
N LEU A 110 -2.03 -7.36 6.01
CA LEU A 110 -1.88 -8.81 6.18
C LEU A 110 -0.52 -9.29 5.65
N SER A 111 -0.09 -8.81 4.48
CA SER A 111 1.20 -9.18 3.91
C SER A 111 2.37 -8.72 4.77
N MET A 112 2.32 -7.50 5.33
CA MET A 112 3.31 -7.00 6.28
C MET A 112 3.40 -7.88 7.53
N TYR A 113 2.25 -8.31 8.07
CA TYR A 113 2.20 -9.24 9.20
C TYR A 113 2.81 -10.60 8.84
N ILE A 114 2.48 -11.16 7.67
CA ILE A 114 3.06 -12.42 7.20
C ILE A 114 4.59 -12.29 7.07
N ILE A 115 5.09 -11.23 6.44
CA ILE A 115 6.54 -10.96 6.30
C ILE A 115 7.22 -10.93 7.67
N GLU A 116 6.60 -10.31 8.67
CA GLU A 116 7.11 -10.29 10.04
C GLU A 116 7.22 -11.68 10.65
N MET A 117 6.19 -12.52 10.46
CA MET A 117 6.16 -13.87 11.01
C MET A 117 7.15 -14.80 10.31
N LEU A 118 7.28 -14.68 8.98
CA LEU A 118 8.26 -15.41 8.19
C LEU A 118 9.70 -15.02 8.56
N SER A 119 9.96 -13.72 8.72
CA SER A 119 11.30 -13.20 9.07
C SER A 119 11.75 -13.61 10.48
N ARG A 120 10.80 -13.89 11.38
CA ARG A 120 11.05 -14.38 12.75
C ARG A 120 11.03 -15.90 12.88
N GLY A 121 10.72 -16.65 11.81
CA GLY A 121 10.66 -18.11 11.83
C GLY A 121 9.57 -18.70 12.74
N ARG A 122 8.44 -17.99 12.94
CA ARG A 122 7.42 -18.39 13.94
C ARG A 122 6.37 -19.40 13.44
N TRP A 123 6.16 -19.54 12.13
CA TRP A 123 5.04 -20.32 11.57
C TRP A 123 5.45 -21.55 10.78
N VAL A 124 6.61 -21.49 10.15
CA VAL A 124 7.13 -22.54 9.28
C VAL A 124 8.62 -22.69 9.54
N ASP A 125 9.19 -23.79 9.05
CA ASP A 125 10.64 -23.95 9.04
C ASP A 125 11.30 -22.67 8.50
N PRO A 126 12.29 -22.08 9.22
CA PRO A 126 12.88 -20.82 8.84
C PRO A 126 13.37 -20.78 7.39
N ARG A 127 13.92 -21.88 6.84
CA ARG A 127 14.42 -21.91 5.46
C ARG A 127 13.27 -21.82 4.45
N VAL A 128 12.17 -22.52 4.72
CA VAL A 128 10.96 -22.45 3.88
C VAL A 128 10.34 -21.05 3.98
N GLY A 129 10.23 -20.50 5.19
CA GLY A 129 9.64 -19.18 5.40
C GLY A 129 10.40 -18.07 4.67
N LEU A 130 11.73 -18.11 4.70
CA LEU A 130 12.55 -17.13 3.99
C LEU A 130 12.44 -17.25 2.46
N ARG A 131 12.24 -18.45 1.92
CA ARG A 131 11.98 -18.65 0.48
C ARG A 131 10.63 -18.10 0.02
N LEU A 132 9.66 -17.98 0.92
CA LEU A 132 8.35 -17.41 0.62
C LEU A 132 8.33 -15.88 0.72
N LEU A 133 9.32 -15.24 1.36
CA LEU A 133 9.38 -13.79 1.51
C LEU A 133 9.21 -13.02 0.18
N PRO A 134 9.88 -13.39 -0.93
CA PRO A 134 9.73 -12.67 -2.19
C PRO A 134 8.34 -12.74 -2.79
N LEU A 135 7.65 -13.88 -2.64
CA LEU A 135 6.29 -14.05 -3.13
C LEU A 135 5.34 -13.11 -2.38
N VAL A 136 5.43 -13.10 -1.04
CA VAL A 136 4.58 -12.24 -0.20
C VAL A 136 4.91 -10.76 -0.44
N ALA A 137 6.18 -10.40 -0.54
CA ALA A 137 6.60 -9.03 -0.81
C ALA A 137 6.14 -8.53 -2.19
N PHE A 138 6.21 -9.37 -3.23
CA PHE A 138 5.72 -9.04 -4.57
C PHE A 138 4.20 -8.84 -4.59
N PHE A 139 3.43 -9.73 -3.95
CA PHE A 139 1.99 -9.58 -3.79
C PHE A 139 1.64 -8.27 -3.05
N MET A 140 2.36 -7.98 -1.96
CA MET A 140 2.21 -6.75 -1.20
C MET A 140 2.48 -5.51 -2.05
N TYR A 141 3.54 -5.52 -2.87
CA TYR A 141 3.84 -4.43 -3.80
C TYR A 141 2.70 -4.22 -4.81
N GLY A 142 2.15 -5.30 -5.38
CA GLY A 142 0.99 -5.22 -6.25
C GLY A 142 -0.22 -4.57 -5.57
N CYS A 143 -0.50 -4.93 -4.32
CA CYS A 143 -1.57 -4.31 -3.54
C CYS A 143 -1.28 -2.82 -3.24
N ALA A 144 -0.06 -2.47 -2.84
CA ALA A 144 0.36 -1.08 -2.60
C ALA A 144 0.24 -0.22 -3.86
N PHE A 145 0.62 -0.76 -5.02
CA PHE A 145 0.40 -0.11 -6.32
C PHE A 145 -1.09 0.13 -6.58
N MET A 146 -1.95 -0.87 -6.31
CA MET A 146 -3.39 -0.75 -6.48
C MET A 146 -4.02 0.29 -5.56
N ILE A 147 -3.55 0.46 -4.32
CA ILE A 147 -3.99 1.54 -3.41
C ILE A 147 -3.86 2.92 -4.07
N GLY A 148 -2.72 3.19 -4.70
CA GLY A 148 -2.50 4.45 -5.42
C GLY A 148 -3.37 4.57 -6.67
N ARG A 149 -3.48 3.48 -7.45
CA ARG A 149 -4.27 3.44 -8.69
C ARG A 149 -5.76 3.68 -8.43
N VAL A 150 -6.34 2.92 -7.49
CA VAL A 150 -7.77 3.04 -7.16
C VAL A 150 -8.11 4.38 -6.53
N ALA A 151 -7.13 5.11 -5.97
CA ALA A 151 -7.36 6.44 -5.44
C ALA A 151 -7.50 7.53 -6.52
N VAL A 152 -7.03 7.27 -7.74
CA VAL A 152 -7.01 8.22 -8.86
C VAL A 152 -7.99 7.84 -9.95
N PHE A 153 -7.98 6.59 -10.39
CA PHE A 153 -8.70 6.16 -11.60
C PHE A 153 -10.03 5.47 -11.27
N PRO A 154 -11.08 5.69 -12.09
CA PRO A 154 -12.37 5.03 -11.93
C PRO A 154 -12.27 3.54 -12.29
N GLY A 155 -13.22 2.74 -11.79
CA GLY A 155 -13.25 1.29 -11.87
C GLY A 155 -14.33 0.74 -12.78
N SER A 156 -15.04 -0.27 -12.26
CA SER A 156 -16.07 -0.99 -13.02
C SER A 156 -17.42 -0.29 -13.03
N THR A 157 -17.65 0.68 -12.14
CA THR A 157 -18.93 1.41 -12.04
C THR A 157 -18.74 2.93 -12.03
N PRO A 158 -18.16 3.54 -13.08
CA PRO A 158 -18.02 5.00 -13.14
C PRO A 158 -19.37 5.69 -13.39
N GLY A 159 -19.68 6.73 -12.61
CA GLY A 159 -20.86 7.58 -12.80
C GLY A 159 -22.18 7.05 -12.24
N THR A 160 -22.13 5.95 -11.46
CA THR A 160 -23.27 5.39 -10.71
C THR A 160 -23.30 5.94 -9.28
#